data_AF-A0ABD3PHJ0-F1
#
_entry.id   AF-A0ABD3PHJ0-F1
#
_cell.length_a   1.000
_cell.length_b   1.000
_cell.length_c   1.000
_cell.angle_alpha   90.00
_cell.angle_beta   90.00
_cell.angle_gamma   90.00
#
_symmetry.space_group_name_H-M   'P 1'
#
loop_
_entity.id
_entity.type
_entity.pdbx_description
1 polymer ?
#
loop_
_entity_poly.entity_id
_entity_poly.type
_entity_poly.pdbx_seq_one_letter_code
_entity_poly.pdbx_strand_id
1 'polypeptide(L)'
;MIIGIQNLAKLTSNPSIKGISPSSTLVLLSRGGAAAAQDVVLKNYYNDALGFFGGIRIPASFLAGSSLAAIFLLKNAGTALASGNDASCNFSSLERRVVKFYHLTSLLAFVLSLQTTAIATMAHTSVLHGKFDQLAESAYLLLKREFEMEFVVCRWSFITSLLCFLGMVTSRLLIEFELLKVDSNSQSGRRDAAMLVVCSMGSLSASLLSYVNQHLWCWQSMIGMTVHLAKMCWKKAFVDIQPLQIVSMLCTLASVFYVGKLAIEDLPRD
;
A
#
# COMPACT_ATOMS: atom_id res chain seq x y z
N MET A 1 34.62 -1.67 -9.59
CA MET A 1 34.52 -0.49 -8.71
C MET A 1 33.92 -0.96 -7.39
N ILE A 2 34.77 -1.51 -6.52
CA ILE A 2 34.42 -2.13 -5.24
C ILE A 2 35.30 -1.41 -4.23
N ILE A 3 34.72 -0.49 -3.46
CA ILE A 3 35.41 0.21 -2.37
C ILE A 3 34.45 0.26 -1.17
N GLY A 4 34.82 -0.47 -0.11
CA GLY A 4 34.78 0.01 1.27
C GLY A 4 33.45 0.03 2.01
N ILE A 5 33.03 -1.12 2.53
CA ILE A 5 32.14 -1.19 3.71
C ILE A 5 32.88 -1.94 4.82
N GLN A 6 33.69 -1.24 5.62
CA GLN A 6 34.37 -1.87 6.76
C GLN A 6 34.46 -1.02 8.04
N ASN A 7 33.78 0.12 8.18
CA ASN A 7 33.85 0.90 9.41
C ASN A 7 32.51 1.50 9.85
N LEU A 8 31.61 0.66 10.39
CA LEU A 8 30.46 1.14 11.15
C LEU A 8 30.18 0.27 12.39
N ALA A 9 31.24 -0.07 13.13
CA ALA A 9 31.15 -0.75 14.42
C ALA A 9 32.02 -0.03 15.45
N LYS A 10 31.52 1.10 15.98
CA LYS A 10 31.89 1.71 17.28
C LYS A 10 31.28 3.11 17.38
N LEU A 11 30.08 3.22 17.98
CA LEU A 11 29.60 4.38 18.76
C LEU A 11 28.15 4.13 19.18
N THR A 12 27.97 3.28 20.19
CA THR A 12 26.74 3.24 21.00
C THR A 12 27.14 3.40 22.45
N SER A 13 27.40 4.65 22.86
CA SER A 13 27.38 5.05 24.26
C SER A 13 25.92 5.15 24.70
N ASN A 14 25.52 4.32 25.66
CA ASN A 14 24.21 4.32 26.29
C ASN A 14 23.94 5.65 27.01
N PRO A 15 22.90 6.43 26.65
CA PRO A 15 22.27 7.32 27.61
C PRO A 15 21.36 6.49 28.53
N SER A 16 21.75 6.42 29.80
CA SER A 16 20.93 5.93 30.91
C SER A 16 19.67 6.79 31.03
N ILE A 17 18.53 6.30 30.53
CA ILE A 17 17.22 6.87 30.83
C ILE A 17 16.75 6.24 32.15
N LYS A 18 17.14 6.87 33.25
CA LYS A 18 16.48 6.71 34.54
C LYS A 18 15.18 7.51 34.51
N GLY A 19 14.06 6.83 34.75
CA GLY A 19 12.87 7.43 35.35
C GLY A 19 11.68 7.63 34.42
N ILE A 20 10.87 6.58 34.24
CA ILE A 20 9.41 6.75 34.14
C ILE A 20 8.76 5.75 35.11
N SER A 21 7.92 6.32 35.95
CA SER A 21 7.23 5.80 37.13
C SER A 21 6.41 4.51 36.89
N PRO A 22 6.37 3.59 37.86
CA PRO A 22 5.41 2.50 37.88
C PRO A 22 4.04 3.05 38.28
N SER A 23 3.18 3.29 37.29
CA SER A 23 1.77 3.59 37.50
C SER A 23 0.91 2.57 36.76
N SER A 24 1.20 1.30 37.00
CA SER A 24 0.24 0.21 36.91
C SER A 24 -0.33 0.01 38.31
N THR A 25 -1.41 0.70 38.64
CA THR A 25 -2.25 0.37 39.79
C THR A 25 -3.68 0.80 39.50
N LEU A 26 -4.60 -0.17 39.62
CA LEU A 26 -6.06 -0.07 39.48
C LEU A 26 -6.61 0.27 38.09
N VAL A 27 -7.18 -0.73 37.39
CA VAL A 27 -8.64 -0.79 37.13
C VAL A 27 -9.01 -2.26 36.90
N LEU A 28 -9.27 -2.98 37.99
CA LEU A 28 -9.93 -4.28 37.97
C LEU A 28 -10.92 -4.31 39.13
N LEU A 29 -12.01 -3.52 39.06
CA LEU A 29 -13.27 -3.71 39.81
C LEU A 29 -14.23 -2.52 39.56
N SER A 30 -15.23 -2.72 38.71
CA SER A 30 -16.57 -2.11 38.83
C SER A 30 -17.48 -2.69 37.74
N ARG A 31 -17.88 -3.95 37.93
CA ARG A 31 -19.02 -4.53 37.21
C ARG A 31 -20.21 -4.44 38.18
N GLY A 32 -20.73 -3.23 38.36
CA GLY A 32 -21.85 -2.97 39.25
C GLY A 32 -22.17 -1.49 39.40
N GLY A 33 -23.17 -1.03 38.65
CA GLY A 33 -24.10 0.02 39.10
C GLY A 33 -23.54 1.43 39.27
N ALA A 34 -23.39 2.14 38.15
CA ALA A 34 -23.83 3.53 37.93
C ALA A 34 -23.17 3.99 36.63
N ALA A 35 -23.95 4.49 35.69
CA ALA A 35 -23.46 5.29 34.58
C ALA A 35 -22.96 6.63 35.13
N ALA A 36 -21.91 6.60 35.96
CA ALA A 36 -21.11 7.77 36.23
C ALA A 36 -20.58 8.20 34.88
N ALA A 37 -20.95 9.41 34.45
CA ALA A 37 -20.34 10.08 33.31
C ALA A 37 -18.83 10.05 33.55
N GLN A 38 -18.17 9.05 32.96
CA GLN A 38 -16.74 8.95 32.98
C GLN A 38 -16.31 10.10 32.09
N ASP A 39 -15.98 11.23 32.71
CA ASP A 39 -15.51 12.43 32.03
C ASP A 39 -14.46 11.97 31.03
N VAL A 40 -14.81 12.08 29.76
CA VAL A 40 -13.95 11.66 28.66
C VAL A 40 -12.73 12.56 28.75
N VAL A 41 -11.64 12.03 29.30
CA VAL A 41 -10.40 12.79 29.49
C VAL A 41 -9.79 13.04 28.11
N LEU A 42 -10.08 14.22 27.57
CA LEU A 42 -9.49 14.68 26.32
C LEU A 42 -7.98 14.88 26.52
N LYS A 43 -7.18 14.29 25.63
CA LYS A 43 -5.72 14.43 25.64
C LYS A 43 -5.25 15.11 24.37
N ASN A 44 -4.09 15.76 24.44
CA ASN A 44 -3.44 16.32 23.27
C ASN A 44 -2.77 15.20 22.46
N TYR A 45 -3.24 14.99 21.23
CA TYR A 45 -2.75 13.96 20.31
C TYR A 45 -1.92 14.51 19.14
N TYR A 46 -1.42 15.75 19.24
CA TYR A 46 -0.64 16.43 18.20
C TYR A 46 0.58 15.61 17.73
N ASN A 47 1.39 15.10 18.66
CA ASN A 47 2.60 14.33 18.35
C ASN A 47 2.28 12.98 17.70
N ASP A 48 1.17 12.35 18.07
CA ASP A 48 0.75 11.07 17.50
C ASP A 48 0.26 11.24 16.05
N ALA A 49 -0.42 12.36 15.74
CA ALA A 49 -0.79 12.70 14.38
C ALA A 49 0.45 12.94 13.49
N LEU A 50 1.45 13.68 13.99
CA LEU A 50 2.74 13.83 13.30
C LEU A 50 3.44 12.48 13.11
N GLY A 51 3.44 11.65 14.15
CA GLY A 51 4.02 10.30 14.14
C GLY A 51 3.39 9.41 13.08
N PHE A 52 2.07 9.45 12.91
CA PHE A 52 1.36 8.68 11.87
C PHE A 52 1.82 9.07 10.45
N PHE A 53 1.73 10.36 10.10
CA PHE A 53 2.08 10.82 8.75
C PHE A 53 3.59 10.69 8.47
N GLY A 54 4.43 10.94 9.48
CA GLY A 54 5.87 10.70 9.38
C GLY A 54 6.22 9.23 9.20
N GLY A 55 5.55 8.35 9.96
CA GLY A 55 5.78 6.91 9.98
C GLY A 55 5.38 6.19 8.70
N ILE A 56 4.29 6.63 8.03
CA ILE A 56 3.84 6.00 6.77
C ILE A 56 4.65 6.46 5.55
N ARG A 57 5.22 7.67 5.59
CA ARG A 57 5.92 8.31 4.46
C ARG A 57 7.23 7.60 4.08
N ILE A 58 7.99 7.14 5.06
CA ILE A 58 9.28 6.47 4.84
C ILE A 58 9.12 5.14 4.08
N PRO A 59 8.31 4.17 4.57
CA PRO A 59 8.11 2.92 3.84
C PRO A 59 7.42 3.14 2.50
N ALA A 60 6.49 4.10 2.37
CA ALA A 60 5.89 4.45 1.08
C ALA A 60 6.94 4.95 0.07
N SER A 61 7.87 5.81 0.48
CA SER A 61 8.97 6.26 -0.39
C SER A 61 9.87 5.12 -0.83
N PHE A 62 10.14 4.15 0.05
CA PHE A 62 10.92 2.97 -0.29
C PHE A 62 10.20 2.07 -1.31
N LEU A 63 8.88 1.86 -1.14
CA LEU A 63 8.06 1.14 -2.10
C LEU A 63 8.04 1.85 -3.46
N ALA A 64 7.86 3.18 -3.47
CA ALA A 64 7.89 3.97 -4.70
C ALA A 64 9.22 3.81 -5.46
N GLY A 65 10.35 3.94 -4.76
CA GLY A 65 11.68 3.76 -5.37
C GLY A 65 11.89 2.34 -5.92
N SER A 66 11.49 1.33 -5.16
CA SER A 66 11.64 -0.08 -5.55
C SER A 66 10.76 -0.43 -6.76
N SER A 67 9.50 0.03 -6.77
CA SER A 67 8.60 -0.15 -7.91
C SER A 67 9.05 0.63 -9.15
N LEU A 68 9.59 1.83 -8.99
CA LEU A 68 10.16 2.60 -10.10
C LEU A 68 11.33 1.85 -10.75
N ALA A 69 12.25 1.31 -9.95
CA ALA A 69 13.35 0.50 -10.45
C ALA A 69 12.84 -0.76 -11.19
N ALA A 70 11.82 -1.42 -10.63
CA ALA A 70 11.19 -2.59 -11.23
C ALA A 70 10.61 -2.32 -12.64
N ILE A 71 9.94 -1.16 -12.84
CA ILE A 71 9.40 -0.77 -14.15
C ILE A 71 10.46 -0.79 -15.25
N PHE A 72 11.70 -0.39 -14.94
CA PHE A 72 12.78 -0.35 -15.94
C PHE A 72 13.52 -1.68 -16.13
N LEU A 73 13.51 -2.59 -15.15
CA LEU A 73 14.24 -3.86 -15.23
C LEU A 73 13.70 -4.79 -16.32
N LEU A 74 12.38 -4.82 -16.53
CA LEU A 74 11.75 -5.63 -17.58
C LEU A 74 11.53 -4.90 -18.90
N LYS A 75 12.21 -3.76 -19.13
CA LYS A 75 12.10 -3.03 -20.41
C LYS A 75 12.36 -3.94 -21.60
N ASN A 76 13.40 -4.78 -21.52
CA ASN A 76 13.79 -5.68 -22.60
C ASN A 76 12.72 -6.77 -22.87
N ALA A 77 12.10 -7.29 -21.80
CA ALA A 77 11.02 -8.27 -21.92
C ALA A 77 9.74 -7.64 -22.52
N GLY A 78 9.42 -6.40 -22.12
CA GLY A 78 8.32 -5.63 -22.70
C GLY A 78 8.54 -5.31 -24.18
N THR A 79 9.76 -4.94 -24.58
CA THR A 79 10.08 -4.69 -26.00
C THR A 79 9.98 -5.96 -26.84
N ALA A 80 10.39 -7.11 -26.31
CA ALA A 80 10.26 -8.40 -26.99
C ALA A 80 8.78 -8.82 -27.17
N LEU A 81 7.92 -8.50 -26.19
CA LEU A 81 6.48 -8.73 -26.31
C LEU A 81 5.81 -7.80 -27.34
N ALA A 82 6.29 -6.56 -27.46
CA ALA A 82 5.74 -5.57 -28.38
C ALA A 82 6.21 -5.78 -29.83
N SER A 83 7.41 -6.34 -30.04
CA SER A 83 8.00 -6.46 -31.37
C SER A 83 7.29 -7.47 -32.26
N GLY A 84 6.60 -8.48 -31.70
CA GLY A 84 5.66 -9.40 -32.39
C GLY A 84 6.22 -10.23 -33.57
N ASN A 85 7.41 -9.90 -34.06
CA ASN A 85 8.05 -10.38 -35.28
C ASN A 85 9.23 -11.30 -35.00
N ASP A 86 9.68 -11.41 -33.76
CA ASP A 86 10.75 -12.35 -33.40
C ASP A 86 10.15 -13.75 -33.21
N ALA A 87 10.10 -14.50 -34.31
CA ALA A 87 9.68 -15.91 -34.37
C ALA A 87 10.50 -16.85 -33.46
N SER A 88 11.53 -16.34 -32.77
CA SER A 88 12.41 -17.07 -31.85
C SER A 88 11.92 -17.10 -30.40
N CYS A 89 10.95 -16.25 -30.01
CA CYS A 89 10.42 -16.22 -28.64
C CYS A 89 8.91 -16.51 -28.60
N ASN A 90 8.55 -17.79 -28.69
CA ASN A 90 7.19 -18.26 -28.46
C ASN A 90 6.84 -18.18 -26.96
N PHE A 91 6.51 -16.98 -26.47
CA PHE A 91 5.94 -16.83 -25.14
C PHE A 91 4.58 -17.53 -25.06
N SER A 92 4.37 -18.28 -23.98
CA SER A 92 3.05 -18.82 -23.64
C SER A 92 2.06 -17.67 -23.38
N SER A 93 0.77 -17.91 -23.65
CA SER A 93 -0.29 -16.94 -23.35
C SER A 93 -0.31 -16.55 -21.86
N LEU A 94 0.06 -17.50 -20.98
CA LEU A 94 0.16 -17.29 -19.55
C LEU A 94 1.34 -16.39 -19.18
N GLU A 95 2.51 -16.59 -19.79
CA GLU A 95 3.69 -15.73 -19.59
C GLU A 95 3.39 -14.28 -19.98
N ARG A 96 2.73 -14.08 -21.12
CA ARG A 96 2.29 -12.75 -21.57
C ARG A 96 1.38 -12.08 -20.55
N ARG A 97 0.41 -12.82 -19.98
CA ARG A 97 -0.49 -12.31 -18.93
C ARG A 97 0.28 -11.94 -17.65
N VAL A 98 1.24 -12.76 -17.22
CA VAL A 98 2.04 -12.49 -16.02
C VAL A 98 2.93 -11.26 -16.21
N VAL A 99 3.53 -11.07 -17.39
CA VAL A 99 4.31 -9.85 -17.69
C VAL A 99 3.43 -8.60 -17.71
N LYS A 100 2.22 -8.67 -18.28
CA LYS A 100 1.26 -7.56 -18.22
C LYS A 100 0.84 -7.25 -16.78
N PHE A 101 0.53 -8.28 -16.00
CA PHE A 101 0.18 -8.14 -14.59
C PHE A 101 1.34 -7.55 -13.75
N TYR A 102 2.58 -7.95 -14.04
CA TYR A 102 3.78 -7.36 -13.46
C TYR A 102 3.88 -5.85 -13.73
N HIS A 103 3.72 -5.42 -14.98
CA HIS A 103 3.77 -4.00 -15.33
C HIS A 103 2.62 -3.20 -14.71
N LEU A 104 1.41 -3.76 -14.68
CA LEU A 104 0.26 -3.11 -14.06
C LEU A 104 0.46 -2.94 -12.54
N THR A 105 0.86 -4.01 -11.85
CA THR A 105 1.06 -3.99 -10.39
C THR A 105 2.24 -3.12 -9.97
N SER A 106 3.33 -3.11 -10.74
CA SER A 106 4.46 -2.20 -10.50
C SER A 106 4.08 -0.73 -10.67
N LEU A 107 3.34 -0.39 -11.73
CA LEU A 107 2.86 0.97 -11.96
C LEU A 107 1.88 1.41 -10.86
N LEU A 108 0.92 0.57 -10.49
CA LEU A 108 -0.03 0.87 -9.41
C LEU A 108 0.68 1.03 -8.07
N ALA A 109 1.61 0.15 -7.72
CA ALA A 109 2.41 0.26 -6.50
C ALA A 109 3.19 1.57 -6.45
N PHE A 110 3.83 1.95 -7.57
CA PHE A 110 4.55 3.23 -7.70
C PHE A 110 3.62 4.44 -7.49
N VAL A 111 2.52 4.52 -8.25
CA VAL A 111 1.60 5.67 -8.21
C VAL A 111 0.96 5.82 -6.82
N LEU A 112 0.47 4.72 -6.24
CA LEU A 112 -0.18 4.76 -4.91
C LEU A 112 0.81 5.09 -3.79
N SER A 113 2.05 4.61 -3.89
CA SER A 113 3.11 4.94 -2.94
C SER A 113 3.50 6.41 -3.03
N LEU A 114 3.64 6.94 -4.25
CA LEU A 114 3.94 8.36 -4.47
C LEU A 114 2.80 9.25 -3.96
N GLN A 115 1.55 8.86 -4.21
CA GLN A 115 0.37 9.55 -3.68
C GLN A 115 0.38 9.57 -2.13
N THR A 116 0.71 8.43 -1.50
CA THR A 116 0.83 8.34 -0.03
C THR A 116 1.91 9.29 0.48
N THR A 117 3.10 9.29 -0.11
CA THR A 117 4.20 10.19 0.28
C THR A 117 3.82 11.66 0.14
N ALA A 118 3.17 12.04 -0.97
CA ALA A 118 2.75 13.42 -1.21
C ALA A 118 1.69 13.88 -0.21
N ILE A 119 0.62 13.10 -0.02
CA ILE A 119 -0.48 13.45 0.89
C ILE A 119 -0.02 13.42 2.34
N ALA A 120 0.78 12.43 2.75
CA ALA A 120 1.33 12.39 4.10
C ALA A 120 2.24 13.58 4.38
N THR A 121 3.01 14.06 3.38
CA THR A 121 3.84 15.25 3.52
C THR A 121 2.99 16.51 3.67
N MET A 122 1.97 16.68 2.83
CA MET A 122 1.04 17.80 2.94
C MET A 122 0.31 17.80 4.30
N ALA A 123 -0.22 16.64 4.71
CA ALA A 123 -0.89 16.47 5.99
C ALA A 123 0.04 16.78 7.17
N HIS A 124 1.28 16.28 7.13
CA HIS A 124 2.30 16.59 8.13
C HIS A 124 2.57 18.11 8.21
N THR A 125 2.64 18.81 7.09
CA THR A 125 2.78 20.28 7.10
C THR A 125 1.52 20.99 7.61
N SER A 126 0.32 20.47 7.32
CA SER A 126 -0.93 21.01 7.84
C SER A 126 -1.03 20.85 9.36
N VAL A 127 -0.57 19.72 9.90
CA VAL A 127 -0.48 19.51 11.35
C VAL A 127 0.49 20.52 11.99
N LEU A 128 1.63 20.82 11.35
CA LEU A 128 2.57 21.83 11.86
C LEU A 128 1.97 23.25 11.94
N HIS A 129 0.95 23.58 11.14
CA HIS A 129 0.29 24.88 11.24
C HIS A 129 -0.55 25.03 12.51
N GLY A 130 -0.92 23.93 13.19
CA GLY A 130 -1.63 23.96 14.48
C GLY A 130 -3.05 24.53 14.44
N LYS A 131 -3.63 24.76 13.26
CA LYS A 131 -4.97 25.35 13.08
C LYS A 131 -6.09 24.29 13.20
N PHE A 132 -6.09 23.48 14.24
CA PHE A 132 -7.08 22.43 14.48
C PHE A 132 -7.22 22.14 15.98
N ASP A 133 -8.33 21.54 16.40
CA ASP A 133 -8.52 21.12 17.79
C ASP A 133 -7.67 19.88 18.09
N GLN A 134 -6.64 20.04 18.93
CA GLN A 134 -5.67 19.00 19.28
C GLN A 134 -6.19 18.02 20.34
N LEU A 135 -7.30 18.36 21.01
CA LEU A 135 -7.88 17.57 22.08
C LEU A 135 -8.86 16.54 21.51
N ALA A 136 -8.61 15.27 21.79
CA ALA A 136 -9.47 14.15 21.38
C ALA A 136 -9.44 13.03 22.42
N GLU A 137 -10.32 12.04 22.29
CA GLU A 137 -10.29 10.82 23.14
C GLU A 137 -9.20 9.85 22.68
N SER A 138 -8.80 9.91 21.40
CA SER A 138 -7.71 9.13 20.82
C SER A 138 -7.11 9.82 19.61
N ALA A 139 -5.85 9.51 19.28
CA ALA A 139 -5.19 9.96 18.06
C ALA A 139 -5.97 9.59 16.79
N TYR A 140 -6.63 8.43 16.81
CA TYR A 140 -7.46 7.96 15.71
C TYR A 140 -8.65 8.91 15.48
N LEU A 141 -9.37 9.28 16.55
CA LEU A 141 -10.50 10.21 16.45
C LEU A 141 -10.05 11.61 16.03
N LEU A 142 -8.89 12.08 16.50
CA LEU A 142 -8.28 13.33 16.03
C LEU A 142 -8.06 13.31 14.51
N LEU A 143 -7.38 12.26 14.00
CA LEU A 143 -7.09 12.13 12.57
C LEU A 143 -8.37 12.02 11.74
N LYS A 144 -9.38 11.30 12.23
CA LYS A 144 -10.67 11.19 11.54
C LYS A 144 -11.46 12.50 11.54
N ARG A 145 -11.39 13.30 12.62
CA ARG A 145 -12.13 14.56 12.75
C ARG A 145 -11.52 15.68 11.92
N GLU A 146 -10.19 15.87 12.04
CA GLU A 146 -9.50 17.04 11.47
C GLU A 146 -8.84 16.76 10.12
N PHE A 147 -8.44 15.51 9.87
CA PHE A 147 -7.62 15.11 8.71
C PHE A 147 -8.21 13.89 7.99
N GLU A 148 -9.55 13.81 7.90
CA GLU A 148 -10.25 12.61 7.45
C GLU A 148 -9.74 12.14 6.08
N MET A 149 -9.63 13.07 5.12
CA MET A 149 -9.26 12.73 3.74
C MET A 149 -7.82 12.22 3.68
N GLU A 150 -6.89 12.96 4.28
CA GLU A 150 -5.48 12.65 4.30
C GLU A 150 -5.24 11.30 4.99
N PHE A 151 -5.91 11.07 6.13
CA PHE A 151 -5.84 9.83 6.89
C PHE A 151 -6.34 8.63 6.08
N VAL A 152 -7.54 8.73 5.52
CA VAL A 152 -8.16 7.63 4.74
C VAL A 152 -7.36 7.34 3.48
N VAL A 153 -6.99 8.36 2.71
CA VAL A 153 -6.23 8.18 1.47
C VAL A 153 -4.85 7.60 1.75
N CYS A 154 -4.09 8.15 2.71
CA CYS A 154 -2.75 7.63 3.02
C CYS A 154 -2.83 6.16 3.44
N ARG A 155 -3.76 5.81 4.34
CA ARG A 155 -3.91 4.44 4.81
C ARG A 155 -4.33 3.50 3.69
N TRP A 156 -5.33 3.89 2.90
CA TRP A 156 -5.84 3.09 1.78
C TRP A 156 -4.79 2.87 0.69
N SER A 157 -4.16 3.96 0.23
CA SER A 157 -3.16 3.92 -0.84
C SER A 157 -1.93 3.14 -0.39
N PHE A 158 -1.46 3.29 0.86
CA PHE A 158 -0.33 2.54 1.38
C PHE A 158 -0.59 1.04 1.39
N ILE A 159 -1.71 0.59 1.98
CA ILE A 159 -2.05 -0.83 2.07
C ILE A 159 -2.23 -1.43 0.67
N THR A 160 -2.91 -0.71 -0.23
CA THR A 160 -3.12 -1.17 -1.61
C THR A 160 -1.80 -1.24 -2.36
N SER A 161 -0.90 -0.25 -2.19
CA SER A 161 0.43 -0.26 -2.80
C SER A 161 1.28 -1.44 -2.32
N LEU A 162 1.19 -1.81 -1.02
CA LEU A 162 1.89 -2.95 -0.45
C LEU A 162 1.42 -4.27 -1.07
N LEU A 163 0.11 -4.45 -1.27
CA LEU A 163 -0.45 -5.63 -1.93
C LEU A 163 -0.06 -5.68 -3.42
N CYS A 164 -0.11 -4.55 -4.12
CA CYS A 164 0.38 -4.47 -5.50
C CYS A 164 1.88 -4.80 -5.59
N PHE A 165 2.68 -4.34 -4.62
CA PHE A 165 4.10 -4.64 -4.55
C PHE A 165 4.36 -6.15 -4.36
N LEU A 166 3.59 -6.84 -3.52
CA LEU A 166 3.66 -8.30 -3.39
C LEU A 166 3.30 -9.03 -4.69
N GLY A 167 2.26 -8.55 -5.39
CA GLY A 167 1.90 -9.07 -6.72
C GLY A 167 3.01 -8.89 -7.74
N MET A 168 3.66 -7.72 -7.75
CA MET A 168 4.81 -7.41 -8.59
C MET A 168 5.99 -8.35 -8.29
N VAL A 169 6.36 -8.53 -7.02
CA VAL A 169 7.45 -9.43 -6.61
C VAL A 169 7.15 -10.87 -7.02
N THR A 170 5.92 -11.35 -6.78
CA THR A 170 5.49 -12.70 -7.16
C THR A 170 5.63 -12.91 -8.67
N SER A 171 5.14 -11.96 -9.47
CA SER A 171 5.22 -12.03 -10.93
C SER A 171 6.66 -12.03 -11.42
N ARG A 172 7.52 -11.22 -10.79
CA ARG A 172 8.94 -11.19 -11.10
C ARG A 172 9.59 -12.54 -10.82
N LEU A 173 9.33 -13.17 -9.68
CA LEU A 173 9.87 -14.49 -9.35
C LEU A 173 9.44 -15.53 -10.40
N LEU A 174 8.17 -15.51 -10.83
CA LEU A 174 7.68 -16.43 -11.86
C LEU A 174 8.40 -16.26 -13.20
N ILE A 175 8.71 -15.01 -13.59
CA ILE A 175 9.40 -14.69 -14.85
C ILE A 175 10.90 -15.02 -14.75
N GLU A 176 11.57 -14.55 -13.69
CA GLU A 176 13.03 -14.63 -13.54
C GLU A 176 13.52 -16.06 -13.35
N PHE A 177 12.71 -16.94 -12.78
CA PHE A 177 13.00 -18.37 -12.65
C PHE A 177 12.46 -19.22 -13.82
N GLU A 178 11.92 -18.60 -14.88
CA GLU A 178 11.32 -19.28 -16.04
C GLU A 178 10.31 -20.39 -15.66
N LEU A 179 9.59 -20.22 -14.55
CA LEU A 179 8.73 -21.27 -13.98
C LEU A 179 7.50 -21.59 -14.85
N LEU A 180 7.19 -20.71 -15.79
CA LEU A 180 6.02 -20.77 -16.67
C LEU A 180 6.35 -21.35 -18.05
N LYS A 181 7.62 -21.62 -18.33
CA LYS A 181 8.08 -22.12 -19.62
C LYS A 181 7.61 -23.55 -19.84
N VAL A 182 6.83 -23.75 -20.88
CA VAL A 182 6.30 -25.06 -21.28
C VAL A 182 7.39 -25.79 -22.07
N ASP A 183 8.20 -26.58 -21.37
CA ASP A 183 9.20 -27.47 -21.98
C ASP A 183 8.78 -28.93 -21.78
N SER A 184 8.82 -29.73 -22.84
CA SER A 184 8.12 -31.02 -22.93
C SER A 184 8.69 -32.11 -22.01
N ASN A 185 9.96 -32.00 -21.58
CA ASN A 185 10.64 -33.05 -20.82
C ASN A 185 10.81 -32.77 -19.31
N SER A 186 10.51 -31.57 -18.80
CA SER A 186 10.75 -31.20 -17.38
C SER A 186 9.59 -30.43 -16.74
N GLN A 187 8.36 -30.67 -17.22
CA GLN A 187 7.23 -29.80 -16.93
C GLN A 187 6.67 -29.93 -15.49
N SER A 188 6.72 -31.11 -14.87
CA SER A 188 6.04 -31.32 -13.58
C SER A 188 6.65 -30.50 -12.44
N GLY A 189 7.97 -30.56 -12.26
CA GLY A 189 8.65 -29.88 -11.15
C GLY A 189 8.55 -28.34 -11.20
N ARG A 190 8.61 -27.74 -12.39
CA ARG A 190 8.50 -26.27 -12.55
C ARG A 190 7.10 -25.76 -12.23
N ARG A 191 6.07 -26.48 -12.66
CA ARG A 191 4.67 -26.11 -12.39
C ARG A 191 4.37 -26.19 -10.89
N ASP A 192 4.86 -27.23 -10.22
CA ASP A 192 4.69 -27.39 -8.77
C ASP A 192 5.40 -26.26 -8.01
N ALA A 193 6.62 -25.88 -8.44
CA ALA A 193 7.33 -24.74 -7.87
C ALA A 193 6.59 -23.41 -8.11
N ALA A 194 6.05 -23.19 -9.32
CA ALA A 194 5.24 -22.01 -9.62
C ALA A 194 4.00 -21.92 -8.71
N MET A 195 3.28 -23.04 -8.56
CA MET A 195 2.10 -23.13 -7.69
C MET A 195 2.48 -22.88 -6.24
N LEU A 196 3.61 -23.41 -5.77
CA LEU A 196 4.11 -23.18 -4.42
C LEU A 196 4.40 -21.68 -4.17
N VAL A 197 5.03 -21.00 -5.13
CA VAL A 197 5.30 -19.55 -5.04
C VAL A 197 3.99 -18.76 -5.01
N VAL A 198 3.04 -19.07 -5.90
CA VAL A 198 1.75 -18.37 -5.95
C VAL A 198 0.93 -18.62 -4.68
N CYS A 199 0.86 -19.86 -4.20
CA CYS A 199 0.13 -20.20 -2.98
C CYS A 199 0.75 -19.58 -1.73
N SER A 200 2.08 -19.58 -1.60
CA SER A 200 2.77 -18.97 -0.46
C SER A 200 2.60 -17.43 -0.43
N MET A 201 2.82 -16.76 -1.57
CA MET A 201 2.62 -15.31 -1.67
C MET A 201 1.14 -14.92 -1.55
N GLY A 202 0.23 -15.74 -2.08
CA GLY A 202 -1.21 -15.57 -1.94
C GLY A 202 -1.67 -15.71 -0.48
N SER A 203 -1.16 -16.71 0.23
CA SER A 203 -1.42 -16.91 1.67
C SER A 203 -0.93 -15.73 2.50
N LEU A 204 0.29 -15.23 2.22
CA LEU A 204 0.83 -14.03 2.86
C LEU A 204 -0.07 -12.81 2.61
N SER A 205 -0.47 -12.60 1.35
CA SER A 205 -1.34 -11.48 0.96
C SER A 205 -2.72 -11.55 1.65
N ALA A 206 -3.31 -12.74 1.71
CA ALA A 206 -4.59 -12.97 2.39
C ALA A 206 -4.48 -12.77 3.91
N SER A 207 -3.38 -13.22 4.51
CA SER A 207 -3.09 -13.02 5.94
C SER A 207 -2.95 -11.54 6.28
N LEU A 208 -2.17 -10.78 5.49
CA LEU A 208 -2.02 -9.34 5.66
C LEU A 208 -3.35 -8.61 5.50
N LEU A 209 -4.15 -8.97 4.50
CA LEU A 209 -5.46 -8.35 4.27
C LEU A 209 -6.44 -8.66 5.40
N SER A 210 -6.42 -9.89 5.92
CA SER A 210 -7.21 -10.30 7.09
C SER A 210 -6.80 -9.50 8.33
N TYR A 211 -5.49 -9.39 8.59
CA TYR A 211 -4.96 -8.60 9.71
C TYR A 211 -5.37 -7.13 9.60
N VAL A 212 -5.24 -6.53 8.42
CA VAL A 212 -5.69 -5.15 8.17
C VAL A 212 -7.18 -5.01 8.47
N ASN A 213 -8.02 -5.91 7.94
CA ASN A 213 -9.48 -5.84 8.15
C ASN A 213 -9.86 -5.94 9.63
N GLN A 214 -9.18 -6.76 10.42
CA GLN A 214 -9.41 -6.86 11.87
C GLN A 214 -9.04 -5.58 12.64
N HIS A 215 -8.09 -4.78 12.12
CA HIS A 215 -7.59 -3.56 12.76
C HIS A 215 -8.15 -2.27 12.13
N LEU A 216 -9.20 -2.37 11.29
CA LEU A 216 -9.97 -1.21 10.82
C LEU A 216 -11.07 -0.88 11.83
N TRP A 217 -10.87 0.15 12.65
CA TRP A 217 -11.85 0.55 13.67
C TRP A 217 -13.12 1.22 13.08
N CYS A 218 -13.01 1.99 11.99
CA CYS A 218 -14.15 2.71 11.40
C CYS A 218 -14.79 2.06 10.19
N TRP A 219 -14.18 1.02 9.64
CA TRP A 219 -14.67 0.37 8.43
C TRP A 219 -14.68 -1.13 8.67
N GLN A 220 -15.78 -1.78 8.30
CA GLN A 220 -15.92 -3.23 8.43
C GLN A 220 -14.90 -4.01 7.59
N SER A 221 -14.40 -3.40 6.51
CA SER A 221 -13.41 -3.99 5.61
C SER A 221 -12.69 -2.92 4.78
N MET A 222 -11.58 -3.32 4.15
CA MET A 222 -10.89 -2.52 3.13
C MET A 222 -11.84 -2.07 2.00
N ILE A 223 -12.80 -2.91 1.61
CA ILE A 223 -13.82 -2.55 0.61
C ILE A 223 -14.70 -1.41 1.12
N GLY A 224 -15.12 -1.48 2.39
CA GLY A 224 -15.86 -0.39 3.03
C GLY A 224 -15.08 0.93 3.04
N MET A 225 -13.77 0.86 3.28
CA MET A 225 -12.87 2.02 3.19
C MET A 225 -12.76 2.56 1.75
N THR A 226 -12.66 1.68 0.74
CA THR A 226 -12.66 2.08 -0.68
C THR A 226 -13.96 2.80 -1.07
N VAL A 227 -15.12 2.28 -0.64
CA VAL A 227 -16.42 2.91 -0.90
C VAL A 227 -16.52 4.27 -0.21
N HIS A 228 -16.05 4.37 1.04
CA HIS A 228 -15.99 5.64 1.77
C HIS A 228 -15.11 6.65 1.04
N LEU A 229 -13.91 6.24 0.62
CA LEU A 229 -13.01 7.07 -0.15
C LEU A 229 -13.64 7.54 -1.47
N ALA A 230 -14.28 6.65 -2.22
CA ALA A 230 -14.98 7.01 -3.45
C ALA A 230 -16.08 8.05 -3.20
N LYS A 231 -16.86 7.92 -2.11
CA LYS A 231 -17.87 8.91 -1.70
C LYS A 231 -17.23 10.26 -1.36
N MET A 232 -16.09 10.27 -0.65
CA MET A 232 -15.36 11.50 -0.33
C MET A 232 -14.83 12.19 -1.59
N CYS A 233 -14.23 11.43 -2.51
CA CYS A 233 -13.75 11.96 -3.80
C CYS A 233 -14.89 12.51 -4.64
N TRP A 234 -16.02 11.80 -4.69
CA TRP A 234 -17.23 12.25 -5.40
C TRP A 234 -17.77 13.56 -4.82
N LYS A 235 -17.91 13.63 -3.48
CA LYS A 235 -18.37 14.85 -2.80
C LYS A 235 -17.45 16.03 -3.11
N LYS A 236 -16.13 15.88 -2.99
CA LYS A 236 -15.18 16.95 -3.32
C LYS A 236 -15.22 17.38 -4.79
N ALA A 237 -15.41 16.43 -5.71
CA ALA A 237 -15.46 16.72 -7.14
C ALA A 237 -16.71 17.50 -7.53
N PHE A 238 -17.89 17.08 -7.06
CA PHE A 238 -19.17 17.60 -7.55
C PHE A 238 -19.85 18.61 -6.61
N VAL A 239 -19.62 18.52 -5.29
CA VAL A 239 -20.24 19.43 -4.32
C VAL A 239 -19.35 20.65 -4.09
N ASP A 240 -18.05 20.43 -3.90
CA ASP A 240 -17.10 21.53 -3.64
C ASP A 240 -16.55 22.15 -4.95
N ILE A 241 -16.91 21.58 -6.11
CA ILE A 241 -16.56 22.02 -7.46
C ILE A 241 -15.06 22.30 -7.59
N GLN A 242 -14.24 21.32 -7.24
CA GLN A 242 -12.79 21.41 -7.43
C GLN A 242 -12.42 20.89 -8.83
N PRO A 243 -12.10 21.77 -9.82
CA PRO A 243 -11.94 21.36 -11.22
C PRO A 243 -10.82 20.35 -11.42
N LEU A 244 -9.71 20.50 -10.67
CA LEU A 244 -8.59 19.56 -10.71
C LEU A 244 -8.98 18.16 -10.19
N GLN A 245 -9.89 18.09 -9.22
CA GLN A 245 -10.39 16.82 -8.70
C GLN A 245 -11.25 16.10 -9.75
N ILE A 246 -12.05 16.84 -10.52
CA ILE A 246 -12.86 16.31 -11.62
C ILE A 246 -11.95 15.72 -12.70
N VAL A 247 -10.92 16.48 -13.12
CA VAL A 247 -9.94 16.00 -14.12
C VAL A 247 -9.23 14.74 -13.63
N SER A 248 -8.80 14.72 -12.36
CA SER A 248 -8.17 13.54 -11.75
C SER A 248 -9.09 12.31 -11.74
N MET A 249 -10.38 12.49 -11.40
CA MET A 249 -11.37 11.41 -11.46
C MET A 249 -11.59 10.89 -12.88
N LEU A 250 -11.69 11.78 -13.87
CA LEU A 250 -11.84 11.39 -15.27
C LEU A 250 -10.61 10.62 -15.78
N CYS A 251 -9.41 11.09 -15.46
CA CYS A 251 -8.16 10.38 -15.78
C CYS A 251 -8.10 8.99 -15.12
N THR A 252 -8.57 8.88 -13.87
CA THR A 252 -8.63 7.60 -13.15
C THR A 252 -9.63 6.65 -13.80
N LEU A 253 -10.82 7.12 -14.14
CA LEU A 253 -11.84 6.32 -14.83
C LEU A 253 -11.36 5.86 -16.21
N ALA A 254 -10.73 6.75 -16.98
CA ALA A 254 -10.13 6.41 -18.26
C ALA A 254 -9.04 5.34 -18.09
N SER A 255 -8.17 5.47 -17.10
CA SER A 255 -7.14 4.47 -16.78
C SER A 255 -7.74 3.11 -16.45
N VAL A 256 -8.74 3.05 -15.57
CA VAL A 256 -9.45 1.80 -15.22
C VAL A 256 -10.11 1.18 -16.46
N PHE A 257 -10.73 2.00 -17.30
CA PHE A 257 -11.33 1.54 -18.55
C PHE A 257 -10.29 0.92 -19.50
N TYR A 258 -9.14 1.57 -19.71
CA TYR A 258 -8.07 1.04 -20.56
C TYR A 258 -7.47 -0.25 -19.99
N VAL A 259 -7.25 -0.32 -18.67
CA VAL A 259 -6.77 -1.54 -18.00
C VAL A 259 -7.78 -2.68 -18.16
N GLY A 260 -9.08 -2.40 -17.98
CA GLY A 260 -10.14 -3.38 -18.18
C GLY A 260 -10.20 -3.89 -19.62
N LYS A 261 -10.09 -2.99 -20.59
CA LYS A 261 -10.03 -3.36 -22.01
C LYS A 261 -8.83 -4.27 -22.30
N LEU A 262 -7.64 -3.93 -21.79
CA LEU A 262 -6.43 -4.74 -21.96
C LEU A 262 -6.57 -6.13 -21.33
N ALA A 263 -7.29 -6.25 -20.21
CA ALA A 263 -7.53 -7.54 -19.58
C ALA A 263 -8.51 -8.43 -20.36
N ILE A 264 -9.52 -7.85 -21.01
CA ILE A 264 -10.52 -8.58 -21.80
C ILE A 264 -9.92 -9.11 -23.11
N GLU A 265 -9.07 -8.32 -23.79
CA GLU A 265 -8.43 -8.72 -25.05
C GLU A 265 -7.53 -9.95 -24.92
N ASP A 266 -7.07 -10.28 -23.69
CA ASP A 266 -6.23 -11.44 -23.42
C ASP A 266 -7.00 -12.74 -23.13
N LEU A 267 -8.34 -12.71 -23.09
CA LEU A 267 -9.14 -13.94 -22.95
C LEU A 267 -9.04 -14.78 -24.23
N PRO A 268 -8.84 -16.11 -24.12
CA PRO A 268 -8.80 -16.96 -25.29
C PRO A 268 -10.18 -16.89 -25.96
N ARG A 269 -10.19 -16.64 -27.27
CA ARG A 269 -11.40 -16.81 -28.08
C ARG A 269 -11.50 -18.31 -28.35
N ASP A 270 -12.24 -18.99 -27.50
CA ASP A 270 -12.62 -20.40 -27.69
C ASP A 270 -13.51 -20.57 -28.94
#